data_AF-A0A175RUE1-F1
#
_entry.id   AF-A0A175RUE1-F1
#
_cell.length_a   1.000
_cell.length_b   1.000
_cell.length_c   1.000
_cell.angle_alpha   90.00
_cell.angle_beta   90.00
_cell.angle_gamma   90.00
#
_symmetry.space_group_name_H-M   'P 1'
#
loop_
_entity.id
_entity.type
_entity.pdbx_description
1 polymer ?
#
loop_
_entity_poly.entity_id
_entity_poly.type
_entity_poly.pdbx_seq_one_letter_code
_entity_poly.pdbx_strand_id
1 'polypeptide(L)'
;MKDLSNYTLTFSDEFDSRSISQNGGGTTWADIRPEWRLDANSDIGFGRSSFVDAASGYDPFKVQDGVLTITAVPDRTPYGMPGSWESGLIHTRGSFQQTYGYFEMRADFSDAKGAWDAFWLLPTQQINQGKNGGWQELDIVEHYGNNPNGVYRWLHTTDAHADPNADLQVYSEHAGITTGFHTYGMDWQADTISFYFDGQLVGTKATPSDMHGPMFILANLAMENGADPSAPPAEMKIDYIRAYAEKPAVVTPPPEPINIVTGTAGNDVLRGTSGRDRLIGGEGSDTLIGGKGADELIGGDGQDTASYANAQQGVTASLLDPSKNTGDAAGDTYSSIERLIGSDYNDTLEGDAGDNILNGGKGADRMIGGGGNDVYFVENTWDIVIEAAKGGNDLVITTTSYKLAAGQEIETLRSAEGCGSLTLTGNEIDNYLYANESATKLYGGLGRDVLVGGKGDDWLSGDAGSDRLTGGAGRDTFVFSTAPRAGEYDVITDFNVVDDRIALSLAAFGKAGAAPGALDPSAFYAGTGNTAHAASDRIIYNSKTGDLFYDADGTGPDAAIRFAQTQPGLALTADDFFLIG
;
A
#
# COMPACT_ATOMS: atom_id res chain seq x y z
N MET A 1 5.91 -3.38 37.33
CA MET A 1 6.68 -2.83 36.21
C MET A 1 5.73 -2.00 35.39
N LYS A 2 6.05 -0.72 35.16
CA LYS A 2 5.25 0.17 34.32
C LYS A 2 5.24 -0.41 32.90
N ASP A 3 4.06 -0.59 32.33
CA ASP A 3 3.92 -0.97 30.94
C ASP A 3 4.07 0.27 30.05
N LEU A 4 5.04 0.21 29.13
CA LEU A 4 5.35 1.27 28.18
C LEU A 4 4.87 0.93 26.76
N SER A 5 4.14 -0.17 26.57
CA SER A 5 3.64 -0.60 25.26
C SER A 5 2.75 0.46 24.57
N ASN A 6 2.03 1.25 25.36
CA ASN A 6 1.19 2.36 24.91
C ASN A 6 1.91 3.71 24.84
N TYR A 7 3.23 3.74 25.03
CA TYR A 7 4.00 4.98 25.02
C TYR A 7 5.03 5.00 23.89
N THR A 8 5.42 6.20 23.47
CA THR A 8 6.51 6.46 22.52
C THR A 8 7.58 7.28 23.23
N LEU A 9 8.84 6.87 23.13
CA LEU A 9 9.98 7.63 23.68
C LEU A 9 10.07 8.99 22.97
N THR A 10 10.00 10.08 23.74
CA THR A 10 10.05 11.46 23.24
C THR A 10 11.32 12.19 23.64
N PHE A 11 11.96 11.73 24.72
CA PHE A 11 13.24 12.23 25.19
C PHE A 11 14.03 11.10 25.82
N SER A 12 15.33 11.08 25.56
CA SER A 12 16.28 10.23 26.28
C SER A 12 17.65 10.88 26.30
N ASP A 13 18.30 10.84 27.46
CA ASP A 13 19.75 10.94 27.55
C ASP A 13 20.26 9.74 28.33
N GLU A 14 21.10 8.95 27.67
CA GLU A 14 21.74 7.74 28.23
C GLU A 14 23.17 8.06 28.71
N PHE A 15 23.59 9.33 28.66
CA PHE A 15 24.90 9.82 29.08
C PHE A 15 26.10 9.06 28.48
N ASP A 16 25.95 8.52 27.26
CA ASP A 16 27.02 7.81 26.54
C ASP A 16 28.15 8.71 26.01
N SER A 17 27.95 10.04 25.98
CA SER A 17 28.97 10.99 25.53
C SER A 17 28.91 12.33 26.28
N ARG A 18 30.08 12.96 26.51
CA ARG A 18 30.18 14.24 27.23
C ARG A 18 29.66 15.40 26.36
N SER A 19 28.40 15.78 26.51
CA SER A 19 27.93 17.09 26.03
C SER A 19 26.90 17.75 26.95
N ILE A 20 27.33 18.16 28.15
CA ILE A 20 26.61 19.18 28.91
C ILE A 20 27.23 20.52 28.50
N SER A 21 26.53 21.36 27.73
CA SER A 21 27.09 22.66 27.35
C SER A 21 27.02 23.63 28.52
N GLN A 22 28.14 24.32 28.77
CA GLN A 22 28.25 25.31 29.82
C GLN A 22 27.62 26.68 29.44
N ASN A 23 26.89 26.80 28.31
CA ASN A 23 26.44 28.12 27.78
C ASN A 23 25.19 28.07 26.86
N GLY A 24 24.25 27.15 27.06
CA GLY A 24 22.97 27.14 26.30
C GLY A 24 23.11 27.00 24.77
N GLY A 25 24.29 26.62 24.30
CA GLY A 25 24.62 26.48 22.89
C GLY A 25 24.44 25.04 22.42
N GLY A 26 23.21 24.66 22.09
CA GLY A 26 22.92 23.51 21.23
C GLY A 26 23.10 22.10 21.81
N THR A 27 23.15 21.93 23.14
CA THR A 27 23.08 20.61 23.80
C THR A 27 21.74 20.38 24.48
N THR A 28 21.39 19.11 24.71
CA THR A 28 20.16 18.67 25.39
C THR A 28 20.00 19.25 26.79
N TRP A 29 21.11 19.43 27.52
CA TRP A 29 21.13 19.98 28.87
C TRP A 29 21.80 21.35 28.91
N ALA A 30 21.26 22.25 29.72
CA ALA A 30 21.90 23.50 30.13
C ALA A 30 22.17 23.49 31.65
N ASP A 31 23.29 24.12 32.03
CA ASP A 31 23.71 24.40 33.41
C ASP A 31 23.25 25.81 33.81
N ILE A 32 22.89 26.03 35.08
CA ILE A 32 22.54 27.36 35.60
C ILE A 32 23.83 28.09 35.99
N ARG A 33 24.31 29.02 35.14
CA ARG A 33 25.28 30.08 35.53
C ARG A 33 24.96 31.38 34.79
N PRO A 34 25.52 32.54 35.16
CA PRO A 34 25.47 33.33 36.39
C PRO A 34 24.44 34.51 36.29
N GLU A 35 23.47 34.44 35.38
CA GLU A 35 22.48 35.51 35.16
C GLU A 35 21.29 35.43 36.13
N TRP A 36 21.22 34.35 36.91
CA TRP A 36 20.27 34.12 38.00
C TRP A 36 20.97 34.28 39.35
N ARG A 37 21.74 35.38 39.50
CA ARG A 37 22.45 35.69 40.74
C ARG A 37 21.48 35.69 41.91
N LEU A 38 21.82 34.88 42.91
CA LEU A 38 21.42 35.03 44.30
C LEU A 38 21.89 36.39 44.83
N ASP A 39 21.15 37.47 44.56
CA ASP A 39 21.05 38.49 45.60
C ASP A 39 20.35 37.83 46.80
N ALA A 40 20.61 38.31 48.02
CA ALA A 40 20.00 37.78 49.25
C ALA A 40 18.45 37.91 49.30
N ASN A 41 17.81 38.15 48.16
CA ASN A 41 16.39 38.43 47.97
C ASN A 41 15.78 37.90 46.65
N SER A 42 16.48 37.10 45.84
CA SER A 42 15.89 36.48 44.63
C SER A 42 15.24 35.14 44.95
N ASP A 43 13.98 35.04 44.53
CA ASP A 43 12.97 34.01 44.88
C ASP A 43 13.20 32.61 44.26
N ILE A 44 14.45 32.21 44.15
CA ILE A 44 14.89 30.89 43.66
C ILE A 44 16.14 30.42 44.44
N GLY A 45 16.68 31.30 45.28
CA GLY A 45 17.50 30.89 46.40
C GLY A 45 16.63 30.21 47.44
N PHE A 46 16.57 28.88 47.36
CA PHE A 46 15.98 27.97 48.35
C PHE A 46 16.59 28.08 49.75
N GLY A 47 17.17 29.22 50.14
CA GLY A 47 17.91 29.42 51.38
C GLY A 47 19.11 28.50 51.53
N ARG A 48 19.50 27.74 50.50
CA ARG A 48 20.42 26.59 50.55
C ARG A 48 21.73 26.89 49.84
N SER A 49 22.81 26.36 50.39
CA SER A 49 24.17 26.85 50.20
C SER A 49 24.93 26.22 49.03
N SER A 50 24.29 25.67 47.99
CA SER A 50 24.90 24.59 47.18
C SER A 50 25.18 24.87 45.70
N PHE A 51 24.78 26.00 45.10
CA PHE A 51 24.82 26.15 43.63
C PHE A 51 25.99 27.03 43.13
N VAL A 52 26.69 26.52 42.11
CA VAL A 52 27.99 26.99 41.59
C VAL A 52 28.15 28.50 41.50
N ASP A 53 29.23 29.02 42.08
CA ASP A 53 29.78 30.32 41.73
C ASP A 53 30.60 30.17 40.43
N ALA A 54 30.21 30.86 39.36
CA ALA A 54 31.01 30.90 38.12
C ALA A 54 32.46 31.39 38.36
N ALA A 55 32.72 32.08 39.48
CA ALA A 55 34.06 32.49 39.89
C ALA A 55 34.90 31.38 40.55
N SER A 56 34.33 30.24 40.96
CA SER A 56 35.08 29.13 41.56
C SER A 56 35.84 28.29 40.53
N GLY A 57 35.35 28.25 39.28
CA GLY A 57 35.90 27.41 38.22
C GLY A 57 35.66 25.91 38.42
N TYR A 58 34.83 25.51 39.39
CA TYR A 58 34.45 24.13 39.60
C TYR A 58 33.43 23.67 38.54
N ASP A 59 33.59 22.42 38.10
CA ASP A 59 32.64 21.72 37.24
C ASP A 59 32.10 20.52 38.02
N PRO A 60 30.84 20.55 38.49
CA PRO A 60 30.27 19.48 39.30
C PRO A 60 29.90 18.25 38.47
N PHE A 61 30.02 18.30 37.14
CA PHE A 61 29.52 17.25 36.25
C PHE A 61 30.65 16.38 35.70
N LYS A 62 30.48 15.07 35.81
CA LYS A 62 31.39 14.10 35.19
C LYS A 62 30.61 12.95 34.56
N VAL A 63 30.70 12.84 33.23
CA VAL A 63 30.22 11.65 32.51
C VAL A 63 31.37 10.66 32.33
N GLN A 64 31.14 9.42 32.73
CA GLN A 64 32.05 8.28 32.56
C GLN A 64 31.25 6.98 32.43
N ASP A 65 31.57 6.16 31.43
CA ASP A 65 30.98 4.82 31.22
C ASP A 65 29.43 4.80 31.20
N GLY A 66 28.81 5.79 30.54
CA GLY A 66 27.34 5.91 30.44
C GLY A 66 26.67 6.51 31.68
N VAL A 67 27.44 6.97 32.67
CA VAL A 67 26.90 7.51 33.93
C VAL A 67 27.31 8.97 34.09
N LEU A 68 26.32 9.85 34.28
CA LEU A 68 26.52 11.20 34.77
C LEU A 68 26.67 11.19 36.29
N THR A 69 27.79 11.70 36.80
CA THR A 69 27.97 12.00 38.22
C THR A 69 27.82 13.51 38.44
N ILE A 70 26.94 13.90 39.36
CA ILE A 70 26.87 15.25 39.92
C ILE A 70 27.55 15.20 41.29
N THR A 71 28.60 15.98 41.47
CA THR A 71 29.36 16.02 42.73
C THR A 71 29.11 17.33 43.46
N ALA A 72 28.81 17.25 44.76
CA ALA A 72 28.82 18.39 45.66
C ALA A 72 30.13 18.42 46.47
N VAL A 73 30.81 19.56 46.52
CA VAL A 73 32.02 19.78 47.32
C VAL A 73 31.86 20.99 48.24
N PRO A 74 32.55 21.06 49.38
CA PRO A 74 32.56 22.27 50.19
C PRO A 74 33.14 23.46 49.40
N ASP A 75 32.44 24.60 49.41
CA ASP A 75 32.91 25.85 48.80
C ASP A 75 34.12 26.37 49.59
N ARG A 76 35.23 26.59 48.90
CA ARG A 76 36.49 27.10 49.48
C ARG A 76 36.89 28.47 48.93
N THR A 77 36.00 29.11 48.18
CA THR A 77 36.27 30.41 47.56
C THR A 77 36.15 31.55 48.58
N PRO A 78 36.85 32.67 48.37
CA PRO A 78 36.70 33.88 49.20
C PRO A 78 35.36 34.59 49.04
N TYR A 79 34.58 34.22 48.01
CA TYR A 79 33.33 34.86 47.62
C TYR A 79 32.09 34.04 48.02
N GLY A 80 32.27 32.77 48.35
CA GLY A 80 31.26 31.90 48.92
C GLY A 80 30.83 32.29 50.33
N MET A 81 29.64 31.83 50.74
CA MET A 81 29.23 31.93 52.14
C MET A 81 30.08 30.95 52.97
N PRO A 82 30.73 31.35 54.08
CA PRO A 82 31.48 30.43 54.92
C PRO A 82 30.62 29.24 55.38
N GLY A 83 31.04 28.01 55.05
CA GLY A 83 30.28 26.79 55.33
C GLY A 83 29.28 26.39 54.23
N SER A 84 29.43 26.92 53.02
CA SER A 84 28.62 26.55 51.83
C SER A 84 29.25 25.41 51.02
N TRP A 85 28.52 24.98 49.99
CA TRP A 85 28.83 23.87 49.10
C TRP A 85 28.70 24.33 47.63
N GLU A 86 29.40 23.68 46.73
CA GLU A 86 29.24 23.85 45.28
C GLU A 86 28.79 22.52 44.68
N SER A 87 27.73 22.54 43.89
CA SER A 87 27.14 21.37 43.23
C SER A 87 26.39 21.76 41.96
N GLY A 88 25.84 20.78 41.25
CA GLY A 88 25.28 20.94 39.91
C GLY A 88 23.76 20.75 39.84
N LEU A 89 23.16 21.48 38.90
CA LEU A 89 21.79 21.28 38.43
C LEU A 89 21.80 21.28 36.90
N ILE A 90 21.20 20.25 36.30
CA ILE A 90 20.96 20.18 34.86
C ILE A 90 19.48 20.40 34.57
N HIS A 91 19.16 21.10 33.49
CA HIS A 91 17.79 21.26 33.04
C HIS A 91 17.63 21.21 31.52
N THR A 92 16.41 20.91 31.07
CA THR A 92 16.05 20.91 29.65
C THR A 92 15.30 22.16 29.19
N ARG A 93 15.26 23.22 30.01
CA ARG A 93 14.58 24.46 29.63
C ARG A 93 15.07 24.96 28.26
N GLY A 94 14.15 25.08 27.31
CA GLY A 94 14.43 25.52 25.94
C GLY A 94 14.88 24.41 24.97
N SER A 95 15.30 23.24 25.47
CA SER A 95 15.70 22.09 24.64
C SER A 95 14.66 20.98 24.61
N PHE A 96 14.02 20.69 25.74
CA PHE A 96 12.91 19.73 25.84
C PHE A 96 11.89 20.18 26.89
N GLN A 97 10.62 20.06 26.51
CA GLN A 97 9.47 20.27 27.38
C GLN A 97 8.33 19.37 26.89
N GLN A 98 7.49 18.92 27.82
CA GLN A 98 6.35 18.08 27.50
C GLN A 98 5.18 18.38 28.44
N THR A 99 3.97 18.24 27.93
CA THR A 99 2.76 18.19 28.73
C THR A 99 2.31 16.75 28.80
N TYR A 100 2.11 16.23 30.01
CA TYR A 100 1.76 14.83 30.27
C TYR A 100 2.82 13.82 29.82
N GLY A 101 2.55 12.54 30.06
CA GLY A 101 3.40 11.42 29.70
C GLY A 101 4.11 10.80 30.90
N TYR A 102 4.97 9.84 30.60
CA TYR A 102 5.75 9.12 31.59
C TYR A 102 7.19 9.61 31.59
N PHE A 103 7.71 9.99 32.75
CA PHE A 103 9.07 10.48 32.96
C PHE A 103 9.77 9.52 33.91
N GLU A 104 11.01 9.14 33.60
CA GLU A 104 11.81 8.34 34.51
C GLU A 104 13.29 8.71 34.51
N MET A 105 13.91 8.54 35.66
CA MET A 105 15.35 8.64 35.85
C MET A 105 15.84 7.39 36.58
N ARG A 106 16.92 6.80 36.07
CA ARG A 106 17.63 5.73 36.78
C ARG A 106 18.85 6.31 37.47
N ALA A 107 18.87 6.29 38.80
CA ALA A 107 19.90 6.95 39.60
C ALA A 107 20.28 6.16 40.86
N ASP A 108 21.52 6.36 41.30
CA ASP A 108 22.09 5.96 42.59
C ASP A 108 22.31 7.26 43.39
N PHE A 109 21.56 7.41 44.47
CA PHE A 109 21.50 8.66 45.25
C PHE A 109 22.55 8.71 46.35
N SER A 110 22.85 9.93 46.80
CA SER A 110 23.91 10.12 47.79
C SER A 110 23.53 9.60 49.18
N ASP A 111 24.46 8.89 49.83
CA ASP A 111 24.37 8.53 51.26
C ASP A 111 24.92 9.64 52.19
N ALA A 112 25.41 10.75 51.63
CA ALA A 112 26.02 11.81 52.41
C ALA A 112 24.99 12.53 53.27
N LYS A 113 25.30 12.69 54.56
CA LYS A 113 24.42 13.44 55.47
C LYS A 113 24.27 14.88 55.01
N GLY A 114 23.03 15.32 54.88
CA GLY A 114 22.68 16.63 54.35
C GLY A 114 22.67 16.72 52.82
N ALA A 115 22.91 15.64 52.07
CA ALA A 115 22.64 15.61 50.65
C ALA A 115 21.13 15.65 50.37
N TRP A 116 20.77 16.28 49.26
CA TRP A 116 19.41 16.36 48.74
C TRP A 116 19.40 16.12 47.23
N ASP A 117 19.23 14.87 46.82
CA ASP A 117 19.11 14.45 45.43
C ASP A 117 17.67 14.70 44.95
N ALA A 118 17.50 15.28 43.75
CA ALA A 118 16.18 15.58 43.21
C ALA A 118 16.09 15.38 41.69
N PHE A 119 14.91 14.94 41.24
CA PHE A 119 14.49 14.92 39.83
C PHE A 119 13.03 15.33 39.73
N TRP A 120 12.79 16.39 38.96
CA TRP A 120 11.59 17.23 39.09
C TRP A 120 11.32 18.02 37.81
N LEU A 121 10.12 18.56 37.69
CA LEU A 121 9.67 19.34 36.53
C LEU A 121 9.18 20.73 36.93
N LEU A 122 9.47 21.73 36.08
CA LEU A 122 8.97 23.10 36.21
C LEU A 122 8.27 23.59 34.93
N PRO A 123 7.28 24.50 35.02
CA PRO A 123 6.59 25.04 33.86
C PRO A 123 7.53 25.88 32.96
N THR A 124 7.38 25.73 31.64
CA THR A 124 8.16 26.50 30.65
C THR A 124 7.92 28.00 30.79
N GLN A 125 6.65 28.39 30.90
CA GLN A 125 6.26 29.78 31.12
C GLN A 125 6.27 30.03 32.62
N GLN A 126 7.31 30.71 33.09
CA GLN A 126 7.35 31.16 34.47
C GLN A 126 6.26 32.23 34.64
N ILE A 127 5.23 31.92 35.41
CA ILE A 127 4.29 32.92 35.91
C ILE A 127 5.07 33.75 36.94
N ASN A 128 5.55 34.92 36.54
CA ASN A 128 6.08 35.93 37.46
C ASN A 128 5.02 36.24 38.53
N GLN A 129 5.14 35.69 39.73
CA GLN A 129 4.44 36.20 40.91
C GLN A 129 5.37 36.11 42.12
N GLY A 130 6.03 37.23 42.46
CA GLY A 130 7.02 37.29 43.55
C GLY A 130 6.45 36.90 44.91
N LYS A 131 7.32 36.42 45.80
CA LYS A 131 7.21 36.08 47.25
C LYS A 131 5.94 35.43 47.84
N ASN A 132 4.77 35.50 47.21
CA ASN A 132 3.46 35.08 47.73
C ASN A 132 2.54 34.43 46.67
N GLY A 133 2.96 34.28 45.41
CA GLY A 133 2.21 33.52 44.40
C GLY A 133 2.81 32.12 44.28
N GLY A 134 2.02 31.08 44.50
CA GLY A 134 2.56 29.73 44.60
C GLY A 134 3.22 29.23 43.31
N TRP A 135 4.23 28.38 43.47
CA TRP A 135 4.98 27.79 42.36
C TRP A 135 4.32 26.49 41.92
N GLN A 136 4.32 26.23 40.62
CA GLN A 136 3.93 24.94 40.06
C GLN A 136 5.18 24.09 39.92
N GLU A 137 5.22 22.95 40.60
CA GLU A 137 6.38 22.06 40.62
C GLU A 137 5.95 20.61 40.81
N LEU A 138 6.57 19.72 40.03
CA LEU A 138 6.33 18.28 40.09
C LEU A 138 7.62 17.57 40.48
N ASP A 139 7.71 17.14 41.74
CA ASP A 139 8.84 16.34 42.20
C ASP A 139 8.55 14.87 41.95
N ILE A 140 9.21 14.33 40.93
CA ILE A 140 9.17 12.90 40.63
C ILE A 140 9.83 12.12 41.76
N VAL A 141 10.91 12.69 42.29
CA VAL A 141 11.67 12.13 43.40
C VAL A 141 12.53 13.19 44.07
N GLU A 142 12.51 13.20 45.39
CA GLU A 142 13.48 13.81 46.28
C GLU A 142 13.98 12.79 47.29
N HIS A 143 15.27 12.82 47.58
CA HIS A 143 15.91 12.01 48.60
C HIS A 143 16.77 12.88 49.51
N TYR A 144 16.63 12.68 50.82
CA TYR A 144 17.45 13.36 51.82
C TYR A 144 18.41 12.36 52.44
N GLY A 145 19.72 12.60 52.36
CA GLY A 145 20.74 11.66 52.87
C GLY A 145 20.68 11.45 54.40
N ASN A 146 19.91 12.27 55.12
CA ASN A 146 19.60 12.04 56.54
C ASN A 146 18.60 10.89 56.77
N ASN A 147 17.88 10.46 55.73
CA ASN A 147 16.97 9.31 55.73
C ASN A 147 17.33 8.38 54.55
N PRO A 148 18.23 7.39 54.75
CA PRO A 148 18.81 6.61 53.65
C PRO A 148 17.82 5.72 52.89
N ASN A 149 16.59 5.55 53.41
CA ASN A 149 15.54 4.77 52.74
C ASN A 149 14.39 5.65 52.24
N GLY A 150 14.35 6.93 52.59
CA GLY A 150 13.20 7.79 52.35
C GLY A 150 13.17 8.34 50.92
N VAL A 151 12.02 8.20 50.27
CA VAL A 151 11.73 8.84 48.98
C VAL A 151 10.52 9.73 49.13
N TYR A 152 10.69 10.99 48.74
CA TYR A 152 9.71 12.05 48.86
C TYR A 152 9.31 12.49 47.46
N ARG A 153 8.05 12.87 47.30
CA ARG A 153 7.46 13.31 46.03
C ARG A 153 6.41 14.33 46.36
N TRP A 154 6.45 15.45 45.68
CA TRP A 154 5.63 16.61 45.98
C TRP A 154 4.98 17.14 44.72
N LEU A 155 3.79 17.70 44.91
CA LEU A 155 3.07 18.46 43.92
C LEU A 155 2.85 19.84 44.54
N HIS A 156 3.66 20.82 44.15
CA HIS A 156 3.50 22.19 44.61
C HIS A 156 2.53 22.89 43.68
N THR A 157 1.40 23.34 44.22
CA THR A 157 0.35 24.04 43.47
C THR A 157 0.32 25.51 43.86
N THR A 158 -0.29 26.35 43.02
CA THR A 158 -0.47 27.77 43.33
C THR A 158 -1.28 28.00 44.60
N ASP A 159 -2.13 27.05 44.99
CA ASP A 159 -2.97 27.09 46.19
C ASP A 159 -2.23 26.61 47.45
N ALA A 160 -1.16 25.82 47.30
CA ALA A 160 -0.43 25.21 48.41
C ALA A 160 0.36 26.21 49.26
N HIS A 161 0.68 27.38 48.73
CA HIS A 161 1.27 28.46 49.53
C HIS A 161 0.29 29.14 50.51
N ALA A 162 -1.03 28.87 50.37
CA ALA A 162 -2.05 29.35 51.32
C ALA A 162 -2.39 28.32 52.43
N ASP A 163 -2.07 27.04 52.24
CA ASP A 163 -2.22 25.97 53.23
C ASP A 163 -1.01 25.01 53.16
N PRO A 164 -0.12 24.98 54.17
CA PRO A 164 1.05 24.09 54.18
C PRO A 164 0.71 22.58 54.24
N ASN A 165 -0.58 22.20 54.31
CA ASN A 165 -1.04 20.81 54.13
C ASN A 165 -1.53 20.51 52.70
N ALA A 166 -1.57 21.50 51.81
CA ALA A 166 -2.04 21.33 50.44
C ALA A 166 -0.94 20.87 49.47
N ASP A 167 0.34 20.88 49.88
CA ASP A 167 1.39 20.15 49.18
C ASP A 167 1.06 18.65 49.22
N LEU A 168 0.76 18.08 48.04
CA LEU A 168 0.34 16.69 47.96
C LEU A 168 1.57 15.78 47.93
N GLN A 169 1.84 15.15 49.07
CA GLN A 169 2.97 14.23 49.20
C GLN A 169 2.63 12.78 48.85
N VAL A 170 3.58 12.08 48.22
CA VAL A 170 3.66 10.60 48.19
C VAL A 170 5.02 10.18 48.77
N TYR A 171 5.00 9.65 49.99
CA TYR A 171 6.17 9.11 50.68
C TYR A 171 6.25 7.59 50.54
N SER A 172 7.46 7.06 50.34
CA SER A 172 7.72 5.63 50.39
C SER A 172 9.12 5.34 50.94
N GLU A 173 9.29 4.15 51.54
CA GLU A 173 10.60 3.67 52.00
C GLU A 173 11.09 2.52 51.12
N HIS A 174 12.33 2.61 50.65
CA HIS A 174 12.97 1.54 49.88
C HIS A 174 14.40 1.33 50.38
N ALA A 175 14.77 0.08 50.66
CA ALA A 175 16.12 -0.25 51.08
C ALA A 175 17.09 -0.16 49.90
N GLY A 176 18.28 0.39 50.14
CA GLY A 176 19.38 0.32 49.18
C GLY A 176 19.45 1.44 48.14
N ILE A 177 18.58 2.46 48.26
CA ILE A 177 18.54 3.68 47.41
C ILE A 177 19.92 4.33 47.23
N THR A 178 20.77 4.25 48.26
CA THR A 178 22.10 4.87 48.28
C THR A 178 23.24 3.86 48.08
N THR A 179 22.94 2.66 47.59
CA THR A 179 23.91 1.57 47.39
C THR A 179 23.81 0.94 46.00
N GLY A 180 23.14 1.61 45.07
CA GLY A 180 22.87 1.09 43.74
C GLY A 180 21.81 1.88 42.98
N PHE A 181 21.74 1.63 41.68
CA PHE A 181 20.82 2.31 40.78
C PHE A 181 19.39 1.77 40.90
N HIS A 182 18.45 2.70 41.07
CA HIS A 182 17.01 2.47 41.05
C HIS A 182 16.33 3.37 40.03
N THR A 183 15.18 2.95 39.50
CA THR A 183 14.38 3.74 38.55
C THR A 183 13.26 4.47 39.28
N TYR A 184 13.25 5.79 39.20
CA TYR A 184 12.23 6.67 39.74
C TYR A 184 11.37 7.20 38.59
N GLY A 185 10.07 6.93 38.65
CA GLY A 185 9.16 7.25 37.55
C GLY A 185 7.92 8.03 37.97
N MET A 186 7.38 8.83 37.07
CA MET A 186 6.10 9.51 37.21
C MET A 186 5.32 9.44 35.89
N ASP A 187 4.08 8.96 35.96
CA ASP A 187 3.11 8.98 34.87
C ASP A 187 2.13 10.11 35.14
N TRP A 188 2.32 11.22 34.45
CA TRP A 188 1.49 12.42 34.58
C TRP A 188 0.50 12.48 33.42
N GLN A 189 -0.78 12.39 33.75
CA GLN A 189 -1.90 12.43 32.82
C GLN A 189 -2.80 13.63 33.12
N ALA A 190 -3.80 13.86 32.27
CA ALA A 190 -4.72 14.99 32.46
C ALA A 190 -5.52 14.91 33.76
N ASP A 191 -5.76 13.72 34.30
CA ASP A 191 -6.59 13.50 35.49
C ASP A 191 -5.80 12.96 36.70
N THR A 192 -4.67 12.31 36.46
CA THR A 192 -3.90 11.59 37.49
C THR A 192 -2.40 11.77 37.34
N ILE A 193 -1.70 11.75 38.47
CA ILE A 193 -0.24 11.64 38.57
C ILE A 193 0.06 10.38 39.38
N SER A 194 0.70 9.41 38.76
CA SER A 194 1.09 8.14 39.38
C SER A 194 2.60 8.03 39.47
N PHE A 195 3.10 7.67 40.65
CA PHE A 195 4.53 7.56 40.91
C PHE A 195 4.97 6.11 40.99
N TYR A 196 6.19 5.85 40.54
CA TYR A 196 6.76 4.51 40.42
C TYR A 196 8.17 4.46 41.03
N PHE A 197 8.49 3.32 41.63
CA PHE A 197 9.84 2.94 42.06
C PHE A 197 10.17 1.56 41.51
N ASP A 198 11.26 1.42 40.76
CA ASP A 198 11.62 0.22 39.99
C ASP A 198 10.42 -0.33 39.18
N GLY A 199 9.68 0.60 38.56
CA GLY A 199 8.47 0.32 37.80
C GLY A 199 7.28 -0.20 38.61
N GLN A 200 7.36 -0.26 39.94
CA GLN A 200 6.22 -0.59 40.80
C GLN A 200 5.49 0.68 41.22
N LEU A 201 4.16 0.69 41.09
CA LEU A 201 3.33 1.83 41.50
C LEU A 201 3.44 2.02 43.01
N VAL A 202 3.84 3.21 43.45
CA VAL A 202 3.96 3.57 44.88
C VAL A 202 2.84 4.48 45.35
N GLY A 203 2.18 5.21 44.45
CA GLY A 203 1.04 6.04 44.79
C GLY A 203 0.50 6.83 43.60
N THR A 204 -0.76 7.24 43.71
CA THR A 204 -1.45 8.06 42.69
C THR A 204 -2.14 9.24 43.37
N LYS A 205 -2.09 10.40 42.72
CA LYS A 205 -2.82 11.62 43.08
C LYS A 205 -3.63 12.09 41.87
N ALA A 206 -4.62 12.94 42.09
CA ALA A 206 -5.26 13.66 41.00
C ALA A 206 -4.29 14.72 40.47
N THR A 207 -4.30 14.98 39.17
CA THR A 207 -3.55 16.09 38.57
C THR A 207 -4.15 17.40 39.05
N PRO A 208 -3.38 18.28 39.72
CA PRO A 208 -3.87 19.59 40.12
C PRO A 208 -4.33 20.43 38.92
N SER A 209 -5.38 21.24 39.13
CA SER A 209 -6.02 22.02 38.06
C SER A 209 -5.11 23.06 37.40
N ASP A 210 -3.99 23.38 38.02
CA ASP A 210 -2.99 24.32 37.55
C ASP A 210 -1.77 23.61 36.91
N MET A 211 -1.75 22.27 36.86
CA MET A 211 -0.68 21.44 36.29
C MET A 211 -1.10 20.80 34.96
N HIS A 212 -1.42 21.64 33.97
CA HIS A 212 -1.80 21.21 32.60
C HIS A 212 -0.96 21.89 31.49
N GLY A 213 0.05 22.68 31.85
CA GLY A 213 0.96 23.35 30.91
C GLY A 213 2.20 22.50 30.58
N PRO A 214 3.01 22.86 29.57
CA PRO A 214 4.28 22.18 29.31
C PRO A 214 5.30 22.45 30.43
N MET A 215 5.97 21.39 30.86
CA MET A 215 7.05 21.46 31.85
C MET A 215 8.36 20.92 31.28
N PHE A 216 9.49 21.44 31.77
CA PHE A 216 10.83 20.99 31.44
C PHE A 216 11.45 20.22 32.62
N ILE A 217 12.42 19.37 32.33
CA ILE A 217 13.05 18.47 33.28
C ILE A 217 14.18 19.18 34.03
N LEU A 218 14.33 18.88 35.31
CA LEU A 218 15.47 19.23 36.16
C LEU A 218 15.98 18.01 36.93
N ALA A 219 17.29 17.94 37.13
CA ALA A 219 17.92 17.02 38.08
C ALA A 219 19.08 17.73 38.78
N ASN A 220 19.21 17.55 40.09
CA ASN A 220 20.27 18.17 40.87
C ASN A 220 20.65 17.36 42.10
N LEU A 221 21.84 17.70 42.61
CA LEU A 221 22.29 17.36 43.95
C LEU A 221 22.45 18.68 44.72
N ALA A 222 21.61 18.89 45.74
CA ALA A 222 21.75 20.02 46.66
C ALA A 222 22.31 19.55 48.01
N MET A 223 22.70 20.52 48.84
CA MET A 223 23.12 20.30 50.22
C MET A 223 22.24 21.13 51.16
N GLU A 224 21.66 20.48 52.17
CA GLU A 224 20.85 21.10 53.22
C GLU A 224 21.62 22.15 54.01
N ASN A 225 20.88 23.11 54.58
CA ASN A 225 21.45 24.11 55.47
C ASN A 225 22.06 23.47 56.72
N GLY A 226 23.35 23.71 56.93
CA GLY A 226 24.08 23.15 58.06
C GLY A 226 24.73 21.79 57.77
N ALA A 227 24.74 21.33 56.51
CA ALA A 227 25.59 20.22 56.10
C ALA A 227 27.05 20.49 56.47
N ASP A 228 27.73 19.51 57.08
CA ASP A 228 29.07 19.66 57.64
C ASP A 228 30.10 19.94 56.51
N PRO A 229 30.67 21.16 56.42
CA PRO A 229 31.60 21.50 55.33
C PRO A 229 32.94 20.75 55.43
N SER A 230 33.16 19.95 56.48
CA SER A 230 34.30 19.03 56.59
C SER A 230 34.01 17.61 56.08
N ALA A 231 32.76 17.31 55.73
CA ALA A 231 32.35 16.04 55.17
C ALA A 231 32.99 15.78 53.79
N PRO A 232 33.14 14.49 53.39
CA PRO A 232 33.56 14.15 52.05
C PRO A 232 32.56 14.67 51.00
N PRO A 233 32.97 14.76 49.72
CA PRO A 233 32.05 15.09 48.63
C PRO A 233 30.83 14.18 48.60
N ALA A 234 29.67 14.75 48.31
CA ALA A 234 28.46 14.00 48.02
C ALA A 234 28.38 13.74 46.51
N GLU A 235 27.86 12.59 46.10
CA GLU A 235 27.70 12.21 44.69
C GLU A 235 26.31 11.66 44.43
N MET A 236 25.68 12.17 43.38
CA MET A 236 24.50 11.60 42.74
C MET A 236 24.94 11.03 41.40
N LYS A 237 24.56 9.79 41.08
CA LYS A 237 24.88 9.15 39.81
C LYS A 237 23.61 8.86 39.03
N ILE A 238 23.59 9.24 37.77
CA ILE A 238 22.45 9.10 36.87
C ILE A 238 22.91 8.27 35.67
N ASP A 239 22.24 7.15 35.47
CA ASP A 239 22.44 6.23 34.34
C ASP A 239 21.69 6.72 33.10
N TYR A 240 20.40 7.05 33.24
CA TYR A 240 19.63 7.65 32.16
C TYR A 240 18.50 8.53 32.68
N ILE A 241 18.05 9.45 31.83
CA ILE A 241 16.77 10.16 31.97
C ILE A 241 15.97 9.96 30.69
N ARG A 242 14.71 9.55 30.81
CA ARG A 242 13.80 9.34 29.69
C ARG A 242 12.45 10.01 29.93
N ALA A 243 11.84 10.47 28.86
CA ALA A 243 10.44 10.84 28.84
C ALA A 243 9.73 10.19 27.65
N TYR A 244 8.47 9.88 27.86
CA TYR A 244 7.61 9.21 26.91
C TYR A 244 6.28 9.93 26.81
N ALA A 245 5.73 10.05 25.61
CA ALA A 245 4.33 10.47 25.40
C ALA A 245 3.44 9.25 25.20
N GLU A 246 2.20 9.30 25.68
CA GLU A 246 1.21 8.29 25.36
C GLU A 246 0.96 8.30 23.84
N LYS A 247 0.90 7.11 23.22
CA LYS A 247 0.56 6.98 21.81
C LYS A 247 -0.83 7.59 21.61
N PRO A 248 -1.08 8.34 20.52
CA PRO A 248 -2.42 8.77 20.18
C PRO A 248 -3.33 7.55 20.24
N ALA A 249 -4.44 7.64 20.97
CA ALA A 249 -5.47 6.62 20.90
C ALA A 249 -5.76 6.36 19.42
N VAL A 250 -5.78 5.09 19.01
CA VAL A 250 -6.34 4.74 17.72
C VAL A 250 -7.83 5.07 17.84
N VAL A 251 -8.18 6.31 17.51
CA VAL A 251 -9.57 6.70 17.33
C VAL A 251 -10.01 5.95 16.10
N THR A 252 -10.59 4.78 16.31
CA THR A 252 -11.58 4.31 15.34
C THR A 252 -12.66 5.39 15.39
N PRO A 253 -12.89 6.15 14.31
CA PRO A 253 -14.07 6.99 14.27
C PRO A 253 -15.27 6.11 14.61
N PRO A 254 -16.32 6.65 15.27
CA PRO A 254 -17.57 5.91 15.34
C PRO A 254 -17.87 5.38 13.93
N PRO A 255 -18.27 4.11 13.77
CA PRO A 255 -18.55 3.56 12.45
C PRO A 255 -19.38 4.59 11.69
N GLU A 256 -18.83 5.15 10.60
CA GLU A 256 -19.56 6.04 9.71
C GLU A 256 -20.97 5.45 9.56
N PRO A 257 -22.04 6.22 9.83
CA PRO A 257 -23.39 5.68 9.76
C PRO A 257 -23.57 5.05 8.40
N ILE A 258 -23.80 3.74 8.40
CA ILE A 258 -23.96 2.99 7.16
C ILE A 258 -25.23 3.52 6.49
N ASN A 259 -25.07 4.14 5.33
CA ASN A 259 -26.22 4.50 4.52
C ASN A 259 -26.71 3.24 3.82
N ILE A 260 -27.95 2.82 4.11
CA ILE A 260 -28.54 1.61 3.55
C ILE A 260 -29.46 2.01 2.40
N VAL A 261 -29.14 1.53 1.20
CA VAL A 261 -29.93 1.70 -0.01
C VAL A 261 -30.42 0.32 -0.44
N THR A 262 -31.74 0.18 -0.64
CA THR A 262 -32.36 -1.09 -1.06
C THR A 262 -33.16 -0.87 -2.33
N GLY A 263 -32.91 -1.73 -3.31
CA GLY A 263 -33.65 -1.79 -4.57
C GLY A 263 -35.04 -2.40 -4.41
N THR A 264 -35.68 -2.58 -5.56
CA THR A 264 -36.99 -3.17 -5.74
C THR A 264 -36.84 -4.63 -6.19
N ALA A 265 -37.80 -5.16 -6.95
CA ALA A 265 -37.75 -6.52 -7.49
C ALA A 265 -37.45 -6.53 -9.00
N GLY A 266 -36.97 -5.41 -9.54
CA GLY A 266 -36.59 -5.29 -10.94
C GLY A 266 -35.23 -4.64 -11.05
N ASN A 267 -34.75 -4.46 -12.27
CA ASN A 267 -33.42 -3.92 -12.52
C ASN A 267 -33.30 -2.46 -12.04
N ASP A 268 -32.52 -2.25 -10.99
CA ASP A 268 -32.32 -0.98 -10.31
C ASP A 268 -30.92 -0.41 -10.54
N VAL A 269 -30.80 0.90 -10.37
CA VAL A 269 -29.50 1.59 -10.29
C VAL A 269 -29.37 2.22 -8.90
N LEU A 270 -28.57 1.60 -8.05
CA LEU A 270 -28.35 2.04 -6.67
C LEU A 270 -27.07 2.86 -6.60
N ARG A 271 -27.12 3.97 -5.88
CA ARG A 271 -25.99 4.90 -5.70
C ARG A 271 -25.79 5.19 -4.23
N GLY A 272 -24.59 4.89 -3.73
CA GLY A 272 -24.12 5.27 -2.41
C GLY A 272 -23.58 6.70 -2.40
N THR A 273 -22.86 7.02 -1.33
CA THR A 273 -22.33 8.35 -1.04
C THR A 273 -20.80 8.34 -1.07
N SER A 274 -20.15 9.18 -0.28
CA SER A 274 -18.69 9.14 -0.07
C SER A 274 -18.31 8.51 1.27
N GLY A 275 -19.30 8.05 2.05
CA GLY A 275 -19.14 7.36 3.32
C GLY A 275 -19.23 5.85 3.13
N ARG A 276 -19.37 5.09 4.22
CA ARG A 276 -19.64 3.65 4.08
C ARG A 276 -21.12 3.43 3.77
N ASP A 277 -21.39 2.73 2.68
CA ASP A 277 -22.71 2.45 2.19
C ASP A 277 -22.98 0.94 2.19
N ARG A 278 -24.25 0.56 2.31
CA ARG A 278 -24.73 -0.81 2.08
C ARG A 278 -25.81 -0.77 1.02
N LEU A 279 -25.50 -1.29 -0.16
CA LEU A 279 -26.40 -1.36 -1.31
C LEU A 279 -26.92 -2.79 -1.44
N ILE A 280 -28.24 -2.96 -1.45
CA ILE A 280 -28.92 -4.25 -1.60
C ILE A 280 -29.78 -4.18 -2.86
N GLY A 281 -29.40 -4.88 -3.93
CA GLY A 281 -30.11 -4.93 -5.20
C GLY A 281 -31.50 -5.55 -5.06
N GLY A 282 -31.55 -6.85 -4.77
CA GLY A 282 -32.80 -7.59 -4.58
C GLY A 282 -33.00 -8.63 -5.69
N GLU A 283 -34.16 -8.59 -6.36
CA GLU A 283 -34.40 -9.39 -7.56
C GLU A 283 -34.16 -8.51 -8.80
N GLY A 284 -33.61 -9.08 -9.87
CA GLY A 284 -33.34 -8.36 -11.11
C GLY A 284 -31.84 -8.22 -11.38
N SER A 285 -31.50 -7.61 -12.52
CA SER A 285 -30.10 -7.29 -12.85
C SER A 285 -29.81 -5.85 -12.45
N ASP A 286 -29.15 -5.67 -11.32
CA ASP A 286 -28.94 -4.37 -10.69
C ASP A 286 -27.56 -3.78 -11.00
N THR A 287 -27.46 -2.46 -10.93
CA THR A 287 -26.19 -1.72 -10.99
C THR A 287 -25.99 -0.98 -9.69
N LEU A 288 -24.96 -1.37 -8.95
CA LEU A 288 -24.60 -0.82 -7.66
C LEU A 288 -23.34 0.04 -7.80
N ILE A 289 -23.45 1.31 -7.41
CA ILE A 289 -22.37 2.30 -7.44
C ILE A 289 -22.13 2.77 -6.01
N GLY A 290 -21.18 2.15 -5.31
CA GLY A 290 -20.87 2.47 -3.90
C GLY A 290 -20.42 3.91 -3.71
N GLY A 291 -19.44 4.33 -4.52
CA GLY A 291 -18.84 5.65 -4.45
C GLY A 291 -17.48 5.56 -3.76
N LYS A 292 -17.18 6.48 -2.86
CA LYS A 292 -16.00 6.34 -1.98
C LYS A 292 -16.47 5.77 -0.68
N GLY A 293 -15.63 4.98 -0.03
CA GLY A 293 -16.00 4.35 1.23
C GLY A 293 -15.50 2.93 1.23
N ALA A 294 -15.83 2.20 2.30
CA ALA A 294 -15.69 0.76 2.34
C ALA A 294 -17.11 0.21 2.37
N ASP A 295 -17.62 -0.15 1.19
CA ASP A 295 -19.03 -0.40 0.95
C ASP A 295 -19.38 -1.88 0.96
N GLU A 296 -20.63 -2.21 1.30
CA GLU A 296 -21.20 -3.54 1.19
C GLU A 296 -22.14 -3.57 -0.03
N LEU A 297 -21.71 -4.19 -1.12
CA LEU A 297 -22.43 -4.29 -2.39
C LEU A 297 -23.03 -5.69 -2.53
N ILE A 298 -24.34 -5.80 -2.33
CA ILE A 298 -25.10 -7.06 -2.38
C ILE A 298 -26.03 -6.99 -3.59
N GLY A 299 -25.75 -7.74 -4.65
CA GLY A 299 -26.61 -7.78 -5.85
C GLY A 299 -27.92 -8.50 -5.55
N GLY A 300 -27.88 -9.82 -5.48
CA GLY A 300 -29.04 -10.65 -5.12
C GLY A 300 -29.33 -11.67 -6.21
N ASP A 301 -30.59 -11.79 -6.61
CA ASP A 301 -31.01 -12.72 -7.65
C ASP A 301 -30.93 -12.01 -9.02
N GLY A 302 -30.01 -12.41 -9.90
CA GLY A 302 -29.96 -11.88 -11.25
C GLY A 302 -28.55 -11.86 -11.85
N GLN A 303 -28.23 -10.79 -12.55
CA GLN A 303 -26.87 -10.51 -13.03
C GLN A 303 -26.51 -9.10 -12.62
N ASP A 304 -25.79 -9.00 -11.51
CA ASP A 304 -25.61 -7.75 -10.81
C ASP A 304 -24.23 -7.16 -11.08
N THR A 305 -24.18 -5.83 -11.06
CA THR A 305 -23.01 -5.07 -11.50
C THR A 305 -22.51 -4.17 -10.39
N ALA A 306 -21.26 -4.34 -9.96
CA ALA A 306 -20.55 -3.29 -9.23
C ALA A 306 -19.82 -2.39 -10.24
N SER A 307 -20.15 -1.09 -10.21
CA SER A 307 -19.72 -0.14 -11.24
C SER A 307 -18.88 1.00 -10.67
N TYR A 308 -17.63 1.08 -11.13
CA TYR A 308 -16.66 2.14 -10.85
C TYR A 308 -16.50 3.13 -12.01
N ALA A 309 -17.39 3.10 -13.01
CA ALA A 309 -17.35 3.97 -14.19
C ALA A 309 -17.27 5.49 -13.92
N ASN A 310 -17.63 5.95 -12.71
CA ASN A 310 -17.55 7.36 -12.33
C ASN A 310 -16.30 7.71 -11.48
N ALA A 311 -15.46 6.72 -11.17
CA ALA A 311 -14.24 6.92 -10.39
C ALA A 311 -13.30 7.88 -11.11
N GLN A 312 -12.63 8.72 -10.34
CA GLN A 312 -11.76 9.80 -10.86
C GLN A 312 -10.29 9.38 -10.97
N GLN A 313 -10.02 8.08 -10.82
CA GLN A 313 -8.72 7.43 -10.92
C GLN A 313 -8.93 5.93 -11.15
N GLY A 314 -7.88 5.22 -11.55
CA GLY A 314 -7.91 3.77 -11.67
C GLY A 314 -8.19 3.09 -10.33
N VAL A 315 -8.87 1.96 -10.39
CA VAL A 315 -9.28 1.10 -9.28
C VAL A 315 -8.69 -0.30 -9.42
N THR A 316 -8.46 -0.93 -8.28
CA THR A 316 -8.40 -2.39 -8.20
C THR A 316 -9.71 -2.84 -7.57
N ALA A 317 -10.46 -3.72 -8.24
CA ALA A 317 -11.68 -4.32 -7.71
C ALA A 317 -11.58 -5.84 -7.85
N SER A 318 -11.65 -6.55 -6.73
CA SER A 318 -11.53 -8.00 -6.64
C SER A 318 -12.74 -8.59 -5.93
N LEU A 319 -13.50 -9.43 -6.63
CA LEU A 319 -14.62 -10.18 -6.04
C LEU A 319 -14.13 -11.22 -5.01
N LEU A 320 -12.90 -11.70 -5.16
CA LEU A 320 -12.29 -12.72 -4.29
C LEU A 320 -11.63 -12.17 -3.04
N ASP A 321 -10.87 -11.08 -3.17
CA ASP A 321 -10.01 -10.56 -2.12
C ASP A 321 -10.20 -9.04 -1.94
N PRO A 322 -11.17 -8.64 -1.10
CA PRO A 322 -11.42 -7.23 -0.77
C PRO A 322 -10.19 -6.46 -0.29
N SER A 323 -9.16 -7.14 0.24
CA SER A 323 -7.95 -6.49 0.72
C SER A 323 -7.07 -5.94 -0.41
N LYS A 324 -7.28 -6.40 -1.65
CA LYS A 324 -6.62 -5.85 -2.84
C LYS A 324 -7.29 -4.60 -3.36
N ASN A 325 -8.52 -4.29 -2.93
CA ASN A 325 -9.27 -3.22 -3.55
C ASN A 325 -8.63 -1.86 -3.28
N THR A 326 -8.63 -0.99 -4.30
CA THR A 326 -8.02 0.35 -4.21
C THR A 326 -8.88 1.41 -4.89
N GLY A 327 -8.55 2.69 -4.66
CA GLY A 327 -9.32 3.80 -5.20
C GLY A 327 -10.71 3.86 -4.59
N ASP A 328 -11.72 4.08 -5.43
CA ASP A 328 -13.12 4.10 -4.99
C ASP A 328 -13.61 2.71 -4.54
N ALA A 329 -12.95 1.61 -4.94
CA ALA A 329 -13.27 0.27 -4.45
C ALA A 329 -12.65 -0.06 -3.07
N ALA A 330 -11.84 0.82 -2.49
CA ALA A 330 -10.99 0.51 -1.34
C ALA A 330 -11.78 0.10 -0.08
N GLY A 331 -11.74 -1.20 0.24
CA GLY A 331 -12.47 -1.76 1.38
C GLY A 331 -13.88 -2.25 1.04
N ASP A 332 -14.30 -2.13 -0.23
CA ASP A 332 -15.57 -2.67 -0.70
C ASP A 332 -15.61 -4.19 -0.58
N THR A 333 -16.80 -4.71 -0.30
CA THR A 333 -17.11 -6.14 -0.25
C THR A 333 -18.28 -6.44 -1.17
N TYR A 334 -18.23 -7.60 -1.82
CA TYR A 334 -19.18 -8.00 -2.84
C TYR A 334 -19.88 -9.29 -2.47
N SER A 335 -21.19 -9.37 -2.73
CA SER A 335 -21.97 -10.60 -2.59
C SER A 335 -22.97 -10.67 -3.74
N SER A 336 -22.98 -11.81 -4.46
CA SER A 336 -23.85 -12.02 -5.63
C SER A 336 -23.67 -10.88 -6.64
N ILE A 337 -22.43 -10.66 -7.05
CA ILE A 337 -22.05 -9.69 -8.08
C ILE A 337 -21.33 -10.48 -9.16
N GLU A 338 -21.84 -10.42 -10.39
CA GLU A 338 -21.27 -11.17 -11.52
C GLU A 338 -20.55 -10.23 -12.50
N ARG A 339 -20.78 -8.92 -12.42
CA ARG A 339 -20.18 -7.94 -13.34
C ARG A 339 -19.39 -6.86 -12.60
N LEU A 340 -18.16 -6.63 -13.07
CA LEU A 340 -17.35 -5.47 -12.70
C LEU A 340 -17.23 -4.52 -13.90
N ILE A 341 -17.50 -3.24 -13.66
CA ILE A 341 -17.21 -2.15 -14.61
C ILE A 341 -16.15 -1.24 -13.98
N GLY A 342 -15.02 -1.11 -14.67
CA GLY A 342 -13.93 -0.20 -14.34
C GLY A 342 -14.27 1.27 -14.58
N SER A 343 -13.28 2.11 -14.34
CA SER A 343 -13.26 3.54 -14.56
C SER A 343 -12.88 3.90 -16.01
N ASP A 344 -12.56 5.18 -16.26
CA ASP A 344 -11.98 5.64 -17.52
C ASP A 344 -10.43 5.63 -17.49
N TYR A 345 -9.82 5.03 -16.47
CA TYR A 345 -8.38 4.98 -16.21
C TYR A 345 -7.90 3.53 -16.14
N ASN A 346 -6.59 3.32 -16.03
CA ASN A 346 -6.03 1.98 -15.94
C ASN A 346 -6.49 1.24 -14.68
N ASP A 347 -7.29 0.19 -14.87
CA ASP A 347 -7.90 -0.59 -13.82
C ASP A 347 -7.30 -2.00 -13.69
N THR A 348 -7.56 -2.64 -12.55
CA THR A 348 -7.37 -4.08 -12.37
C THR A 348 -8.65 -4.67 -11.82
N LEU A 349 -9.34 -5.45 -12.64
CA LEU A 349 -10.59 -6.11 -12.29
C LEU A 349 -10.32 -7.61 -12.12
N GLU A 350 -10.70 -8.17 -10.99
CA GLU A 350 -10.55 -9.59 -10.66
C GLU A 350 -11.93 -10.17 -10.31
N GLY A 351 -12.38 -11.12 -11.13
CA GLY A 351 -13.56 -11.95 -10.90
C GLY A 351 -13.34 -12.98 -9.80
N ASP A 352 -14.23 -13.97 -9.73
CA ASP A 352 -14.19 -15.09 -8.82
C ASP A 352 -14.16 -16.46 -9.53
N ALA A 353 -14.92 -17.44 -9.07
CA ALA A 353 -14.96 -18.79 -9.65
C ALA A 353 -16.28 -19.06 -10.39
N GLY A 354 -17.15 -18.06 -10.46
CA GLY A 354 -18.39 -18.09 -11.25
C GLY A 354 -18.23 -17.39 -12.59
N ASP A 355 -19.27 -17.44 -13.41
CA ASP A 355 -19.27 -16.77 -14.72
C ASP A 355 -19.31 -15.24 -14.52
N ASN A 356 -18.18 -14.55 -14.75
CA ASN A 356 -18.06 -13.12 -14.56
C ASN A 356 -18.05 -12.33 -15.86
N ILE A 357 -18.42 -11.05 -15.77
CA ILE A 357 -18.37 -10.10 -16.87
C ILE A 357 -17.49 -8.93 -16.45
N LEU A 358 -16.35 -8.77 -17.11
CA LEU A 358 -15.36 -7.77 -16.80
C LEU A 358 -15.29 -6.74 -17.94
N ASN A 359 -15.59 -5.49 -17.61
CA ASN A 359 -15.43 -4.36 -18.53
C ASN A 359 -14.48 -3.34 -17.91
N GLY A 360 -13.24 -3.29 -18.40
CA GLY A 360 -12.23 -2.32 -17.95
C GLY A 360 -12.64 -0.86 -18.18
N GLY A 361 -13.46 -0.61 -19.20
CA GLY A 361 -13.78 0.73 -19.67
C GLY A 361 -12.66 1.28 -20.55
N LYS A 362 -12.38 2.58 -20.40
CA LYS A 362 -11.21 3.16 -21.05
C LYS A 362 -10.01 2.98 -20.13
N GLY A 363 -8.84 2.87 -20.72
CA GLY A 363 -7.61 2.72 -19.92
C GLY A 363 -6.75 1.66 -20.56
N ALA A 364 -5.63 1.35 -19.94
CA ALA A 364 -4.92 0.10 -20.21
C ALA A 364 -5.18 -0.81 -19.03
N ASP A 365 -6.14 -1.72 -19.18
CA ASP A 365 -6.74 -2.43 -18.06
C ASP A 365 -6.20 -3.84 -17.93
N ARG A 366 -6.29 -4.39 -16.73
CA ARG A 366 -5.98 -5.79 -16.44
C ARG A 366 -7.26 -6.46 -15.96
N MET A 367 -7.78 -7.41 -16.74
CA MET A 367 -8.99 -8.15 -16.41
C MET A 367 -8.63 -9.61 -16.16
N ILE A 368 -8.97 -10.11 -14.97
CA ILE A 368 -8.66 -11.45 -14.47
C ILE A 368 -9.99 -12.13 -14.14
N GLY A 369 -10.44 -13.08 -14.94
CA GLY A 369 -11.75 -13.74 -14.78
C GLY A 369 -11.73 -14.71 -13.61
N GLY A 370 -10.87 -15.71 -13.69
CA GLY A 370 -10.63 -16.66 -12.61
C GLY A 370 -11.03 -18.06 -13.05
N GLY A 371 -12.19 -18.55 -12.61
CA GLY A 371 -12.80 -19.73 -13.20
C GLY A 371 -14.28 -19.46 -13.46
N GLY A 372 -14.94 -20.33 -14.21
CA GLY A 372 -16.24 -20.00 -14.80
C GLY A 372 -16.07 -19.67 -16.28
N ASN A 373 -17.18 -19.39 -16.97
CA ASN A 373 -17.18 -18.92 -18.35
C ASN A 373 -17.27 -17.39 -18.35
N ASP A 374 -16.13 -16.73 -18.54
CA ASP A 374 -15.99 -15.31 -18.36
C ASP A 374 -16.16 -14.52 -19.67
N VAL A 375 -16.64 -13.27 -19.55
CA VAL A 375 -16.78 -12.35 -20.68
C VAL A 375 -16.00 -11.07 -20.43
N TYR A 376 -15.11 -10.75 -21.36
CA TYR A 376 -14.25 -9.57 -21.30
C TYR A 376 -14.63 -8.55 -22.37
N PHE A 377 -14.75 -7.29 -21.98
CA PHE A 377 -14.88 -6.18 -22.92
C PHE A 377 -13.53 -5.47 -23.06
N VAL A 378 -12.96 -5.54 -24.25
CA VAL A 378 -11.68 -4.92 -24.60
C VAL A 378 -11.94 -3.71 -25.49
N GLU A 379 -11.55 -2.53 -25.01
CA GLU A 379 -11.79 -1.26 -25.71
C GLU A 379 -10.49 -0.52 -26.00
N ASN A 380 -9.37 -0.97 -25.41
CA ASN A 380 -8.04 -0.45 -25.65
C ASN A 380 -7.06 -1.57 -26.07
N THR A 381 -6.16 -1.25 -26.99
CA THR A 381 -5.14 -2.19 -27.48
C THR A 381 -4.15 -2.64 -26.39
N TRP A 382 -4.10 -1.92 -25.27
CA TRP A 382 -3.23 -2.21 -24.13
C TRP A 382 -3.92 -3.00 -23.02
N ASP A 383 -5.19 -3.38 -23.20
CA ASP A 383 -5.89 -4.23 -22.24
C ASP A 383 -5.30 -5.62 -22.22
N ILE A 384 -5.18 -6.18 -21.02
CA ILE A 384 -4.64 -7.51 -20.79
C ILE A 384 -5.73 -8.36 -20.15
N VAL A 385 -6.16 -9.39 -20.89
CA VAL A 385 -6.99 -10.46 -20.36
C VAL A 385 -6.10 -11.56 -19.78
N ILE A 386 -6.44 -12.03 -18.58
CA ILE A 386 -5.71 -13.05 -17.84
C ILE A 386 -6.68 -14.15 -17.40
N GLU A 387 -6.41 -15.36 -17.84
CA GLU A 387 -7.18 -16.55 -17.50
C GLU A 387 -6.39 -17.62 -16.75
N ALA A 388 -7.12 -18.42 -15.97
CA ALA A 388 -6.60 -19.64 -15.40
C ALA A 388 -6.74 -20.81 -16.38
N ALA A 389 -5.78 -21.75 -16.33
CA ALA A 389 -5.92 -22.97 -17.12
C ALA A 389 -7.15 -23.77 -16.64
N LYS A 390 -8.03 -24.12 -17.57
CA LYS A 390 -9.32 -24.79 -17.40
C LYS A 390 -10.32 -23.96 -16.59
N GLY A 391 -10.28 -22.63 -16.77
CA GLY A 391 -11.20 -21.66 -16.18
C GLY A 391 -12.65 -21.91 -16.62
N GLY A 392 -12.87 -22.04 -17.93
CA GLY A 392 -14.16 -22.35 -18.53
C GLY A 392 -14.08 -22.26 -20.05
N ASN A 393 -15.14 -21.75 -20.68
CA ASN A 393 -15.12 -21.30 -22.07
C ASN A 393 -15.29 -19.78 -22.09
N ASP A 394 -14.21 -19.07 -22.38
CA ASP A 394 -14.12 -17.64 -22.14
C ASP A 394 -14.26 -16.84 -23.45
N LEU A 395 -14.82 -15.64 -23.34
CA LEU A 395 -15.17 -14.79 -24.46
C LEU A 395 -14.57 -13.39 -24.31
N VAL A 396 -13.72 -13.01 -25.27
CA VAL A 396 -13.32 -11.61 -25.47
C VAL A 396 -14.20 -10.96 -26.52
N ILE A 397 -14.88 -9.88 -26.15
CA ILE A 397 -15.58 -8.96 -27.05
C ILE A 397 -14.75 -7.70 -27.18
N THR A 398 -14.34 -7.33 -28.39
CA THR A 398 -13.46 -6.19 -28.61
C THR A 398 -14.03 -5.15 -29.57
N THR A 399 -13.80 -3.87 -29.26
CA THR A 399 -14.07 -2.74 -30.18
C THR A 399 -12.81 -2.25 -30.90
N THR A 400 -11.66 -2.86 -30.62
CA THR A 400 -10.35 -2.51 -31.18
C THR A 400 -9.64 -3.74 -31.75
N SER A 401 -8.52 -3.53 -32.46
CA SER A 401 -7.72 -4.68 -32.92
C SER A 401 -7.08 -5.36 -31.73
N TYR A 402 -7.22 -6.68 -31.63
CA TYR A 402 -6.80 -7.42 -30.45
C TYR A 402 -6.14 -8.75 -30.81
N LYS A 403 -5.14 -9.11 -30.01
CA LYS A 403 -4.41 -10.36 -30.12
C LYS A 403 -4.48 -11.09 -28.78
N LEU A 404 -4.97 -12.32 -28.80
CA LEU A 404 -4.91 -13.19 -27.63
C LEU A 404 -3.45 -13.46 -27.25
N ALA A 405 -3.13 -13.30 -25.97
CA ALA A 405 -1.80 -13.54 -25.49
C ALA A 405 -1.49 -15.05 -25.47
N ALA A 406 -0.22 -15.39 -25.67
CA ALA A 406 0.22 -16.77 -25.56
C ALA A 406 0.08 -17.27 -24.12
N GLY A 407 -0.32 -18.53 -23.98
CA GLY A 407 -0.57 -19.22 -22.72
C GLY A 407 -1.89 -18.86 -22.05
N GLN A 408 -2.75 -18.05 -22.68
CA GLN A 408 -4.09 -17.75 -22.20
C GLN A 408 -5.09 -18.76 -22.78
N GLU A 409 -5.97 -19.29 -21.96
CA GLU A 409 -7.02 -20.23 -22.38
C GLU A 409 -8.31 -19.46 -22.70
N ILE A 410 -8.26 -18.58 -23.71
CA ILE A 410 -9.45 -17.87 -24.22
C ILE A 410 -9.95 -18.56 -25.48
N GLU A 411 -11.16 -19.11 -25.45
CA GLU A 411 -11.71 -19.88 -26.57
C GLU A 411 -12.27 -18.98 -27.67
N THR A 412 -12.91 -17.85 -27.31
CA THR A 412 -13.63 -17.02 -28.30
C THR A 412 -13.14 -15.58 -28.32
N LEU A 413 -12.78 -15.09 -29.51
CA LEU A 413 -12.49 -13.67 -29.77
C LEU A 413 -13.49 -13.11 -30.80
N ARG A 414 -14.24 -12.09 -30.39
CA ARG A 414 -15.34 -11.53 -31.17
C ARG A 414 -15.25 -10.01 -31.29
N SER A 415 -15.52 -9.45 -32.46
CA SER A 415 -15.73 -8.00 -32.59
C SER A 415 -17.12 -7.57 -32.06
N ALA A 416 -17.18 -6.42 -31.40
CA ALA A 416 -18.44 -5.81 -30.97
C ALA A 416 -19.21 -5.22 -32.16
N GLU A 417 -20.54 -5.19 -32.10
CA GLU A 417 -21.39 -4.60 -33.14
C GLU A 417 -21.07 -3.12 -33.38
N GLY A 418 -21.21 -2.68 -34.64
CA GLY A 418 -20.98 -1.28 -35.02
C GLY A 418 -19.53 -0.83 -35.05
N CYS A 419 -18.56 -1.74 -34.91
CA CYS A 419 -17.14 -1.42 -35.02
C CYS A 419 -16.68 -1.29 -36.48
N GLY A 420 -15.61 -0.52 -36.69
CA GLY A 420 -14.92 -0.42 -37.97
C GLY A 420 -14.10 -1.68 -38.29
N SER A 421 -13.26 -1.59 -39.33
CA SER A 421 -12.30 -2.64 -39.69
C SER A 421 -11.34 -2.93 -38.54
N LEU A 422 -11.22 -4.19 -38.13
CA LEU A 422 -10.32 -4.64 -37.06
C LEU A 422 -9.31 -5.68 -37.56
N THR A 423 -8.33 -5.97 -36.72
CA THR A 423 -7.51 -7.17 -36.81
C THR A 423 -7.69 -7.98 -35.53
N LEU A 424 -8.21 -9.20 -35.67
CA LEU A 424 -8.36 -10.16 -34.59
C LEU A 424 -7.35 -11.28 -34.78
N THR A 425 -6.61 -11.62 -33.73
CA THR A 425 -5.58 -12.66 -33.77
C THR A 425 -5.76 -13.60 -32.60
N GLY A 426 -5.90 -14.89 -32.88
CA GLY A 426 -5.89 -15.94 -31.87
C GLY A 426 -4.49 -16.19 -31.31
N ASN A 427 -4.33 -17.32 -30.65
CA ASN A 427 -3.08 -17.75 -30.03
C ASN A 427 -2.75 -19.19 -30.44
N GLU A 428 -2.24 -20.02 -29.53
CA GLU A 428 -1.80 -21.38 -29.85
C GLU A 428 -2.82 -22.50 -29.62
N ILE A 429 -4.01 -22.17 -29.10
CA ILE A 429 -5.09 -23.14 -28.86
C ILE A 429 -6.14 -23.04 -29.97
N ASP A 430 -7.05 -24.02 -30.02
CA ASP A 430 -8.22 -23.98 -30.91
C ASP A 430 -9.11 -22.77 -30.54
N ASN A 431 -9.06 -21.68 -31.31
CA ASN A 431 -9.86 -20.49 -31.09
C ASN A 431 -11.07 -20.39 -32.04
N TYR A 432 -12.13 -19.74 -31.57
CA TYR A 432 -13.27 -19.29 -32.37
C TYR A 432 -13.19 -17.77 -32.57
N LEU A 433 -12.89 -17.34 -33.79
CA LEU A 433 -12.80 -15.93 -34.18
C LEU A 433 -14.06 -15.52 -34.96
N TYR A 434 -14.75 -14.50 -34.48
CA TYR A 434 -15.98 -14.00 -35.11
C TYR A 434 -15.91 -12.49 -35.36
N ALA A 435 -15.87 -12.11 -36.63
CA ALA A 435 -16.11 -10.76 -37.11
C ALA A 435 -17.58 -10.60 -37.53
N ASN A 436 -18.07 -9.36 -37.53
CA ASN A 436 -19.49 -9.06 -37.67
C ASN A 436 -19.83 -8.25 -38.92
N GLU A 437 -19.49 -6.96 -39.00
CA GLU A 437 -20.07 -6.07 -40.02
C GLU A 437 -19.07 -5.36 -40.95
N SER A 438 -17.79 -5.31 -40.58
CA SER A 438 -16.74 -4.57 -41.28
C SER A 438 -15.70 -5.50 -41.85
N ALA A 439 -15.07 -5.10 -42.97
CA ALA A 439 -13.88 -5.76 -43.52
C ALA A 439 -12.81 -5.96 -42.44
N THR A 440 -12.62 -7.20 -41.99
CA THR A 440 -11.81 -7.56 -40.82
C THR A 440 -10.73 -8.55 -41.20
N LYS A 441 -9.58 -8.43 -40.54
CA LYS A 441 -8.50 -9.41 -40.67
C LYS A 441 -8.58 -10.40 -39.51
N LEU A 442 -8.70 -11.68 -39.82
CA LEU A 442 -8.73 -12.78 -38.87
C LEU A 442 -7.48 -13.64 -39.07
N TYR A 443 -6.74 -13.85 -37.98
CA TYR A 443 -5.56 -14.71 -37.93
C TYR A 443 -5.79 -15.75 -36.83
N GLY A 444 -5.93 -17.03 -37.19
CA GLY A 444 -6.18 -18.13 -36.26
C GLY A 444 -5.02 -18.32 -35.30
N GLY A 445 -3.85 -18.63 -35.85
CA GLY A 445 -2.61 -18.76 -35.08
C GLY A 445 -2.05 -20.17 -35.20
N LEU A 446 -1.85 -20.85 -34.07
CA LEU A 446 -1.65 -22.30 -34.08
C LEU A 446 -2.94 -22.95 -33.58
N GLY A 447 -3.11 -24.23 -33.88
CA GLY A 447 -4.23 -25.00 -33.32
C GLY A 447 -5.19 -25.37 -34.41
N ARG A 448 -6.46 -25.60 -34.07
CA ARG A 448 -7.51 -25.87 -35.05
C ARG A 448 -8.63 -24.88 -34.85
N ASP A 449 -8.55 -23.80 -35.62
CA ASP A 449 -9.36 -22.61 -35.41
C ASP A 449 -10.65 -22.62 -36.24
N VAL A 450 -11.61 -21.81 -35.81
CA VAL A 450 -12.80 -21.48 -36.60
C VAL A 450 -12.85 -19.97 -36.79
N LEU A 451 -12.77 -19.51 -38.03
CA LEU A 451 -12.81 -18.10 -38.39
C LEU A 451 -14.09 -17.80 -39.17
N VAL A 452 -14.82 -16.77 -38.75
CA VAL A 452 -16.04 -16.27 -39.40
C VAL A 452 -15.92 -14.78 -39.66
N GLY A 453 -15.83 -14.36 -40.93
CA GLY A 453 -15.68 -12.97 -41.36
C GLY A 453 -16.95 -12.13 -41.16
N GLY A 454 -18.11 -12.69 -41.51
CA GLY A 454 -19.39 -12.03 -41.30
C GLY A 454 -19.81 -11.23 -42.52
N LYS A 455 -19.96 -9.91 -42.40
CA LYS A 455 -20.13 -9.01 -43.55
C LYS A 455 -18.85 -8.21 -43.76
N GLY A 456 -18.62 -7.79 -45.00
CA GLY A 456 -17.47 -6.99 -45.38
C GLY A 456 -16.53 -7.80 -46.26
N ASP A 457 -15.47 -7.15 -46.76
CA ASP A 457 -14.44 -7.84 -47.54
C ASP A 457 -13.36 -8.31 -46.57
N ASP A 458 -13.49 -9.54 -46.07
CA ASP A 458 -12.67 -10.03 -44.97
C ASP A 458 -11.37 -10.70 -45.43
N TRP A 459 -10.38 -10.77 -44.53
CA TRP A 459 -9.09 -11.44 -44.76
C TRP A 459 -8.92 -12.53 -43.70
N LEU A 460 -9.02 -13.79 -44.11
CA LEU A 460 -9.02 -14.95 -43.20
C LEU A 460 -7.75 -15.80 -43.40
N SER A 461 -6.89 -15.87 -42.40
CA SER A 461 -5.72 -16.75 -42.35
C SER A 461 -5.87 -17.70 -41.17
N GLY A 462 -6.04 -19.00 -41.41
CA GLY A 462 -5.98 -20.00 -40.33
C GLY A 462 -4.59 -20.12 -39.70
N ASP A 463 -3.56 -19.78 -40.49
CA ASP A 463 -2.15 -19.95 -40.17
C ASP A 463 -1.74 -21.43 -40.06
N ALA A 464 -1.41 -21.95 -38.88
CA ALA A 464 -0.96 -23.35 -38.74
C ALA A 464 -2.03 -24.19 -38.05
N GLY A 465 -2.59 -25.15 -38.76
CA GLY A 465 -3.73 -25.86 -38.22
C GLY A 465 -4.50 -26.64 -39.25
N SER A 466 -5.69 -27.08 -38.89
CA SER A 466 -6.69 -27.57 -39.85
C SER A 466 -7.96 -26.79 -39.66
N ASP A 467 -7.96 -25.59 -40.18
CA ASP A 467 -8.87 -24.55 -39.72
C ASP A 467 -10.16 -24.55 -40.52
N ARG A 468 -11.21 -23.95 -39.97
CA ARG A 468 -12.50 -23.79 -40.64
C ARG A 468 -12.75 -22.32 -40.91
N LEU A 469 -12.77 -21.94 -42.19
CA LEU A 469 -12.84 -20.55 -42.63
C LEU A 469 -14.20 -20.27 -43.30
N THR A 470 -14.91 -19.27 -42.81
CA THR A 470 -16.21 -18.83 -43.35
C THR A 470 -16.12 -17.35 -43.65
N GLY A 471 -16.15 -16.96 -44.93
CA GLY A 471 -16.03 -15.55 -45.33
C GLY A 471 -17.29 -14.78 -44.95
N GLY A 472 -18.44 -15.26 -45.44
CA GLY A 472 -19.73 -14.64 -45.26
C GLY A 472 -20.13 -13.80 -46.47
N ALA A 473 -20.52 -12.54 -46.23
CA ALA A 473 -21.03 -11.65 -47.26
C ALA A 473 -20.02 -10.56 -47.60
N GLY A 474 -19.54 -10.55 -48.84
CA GLY A 474 -18.59 -9.56 -49.32
C GLY A 474 -17.60 -10.24 -50.26
N ARG A 475 -16.48 -9.59 -50.53
CA ARG A 475 -15.40 -10.15 -51.33
C ARG A 475 -14.29 -10.62 -50.40
N ASP A 476 -14.39 -11.86 -49.96
CA ASP A 476 -13.51 -12.37 -48.93
C ASP A 476 -12.21 -12.92 -49.51
N THR A 477 -11.15 -12.88 -48.71
CA THR A 477 -9.84 -13.39 -49.06
C THR A 477 -9.42 -14.47 -48.07
N PHE A 478 -9.33 -15.71 -48.55
CA PHE A 478 -8.83 -16.85 -47.77
C PHE A 478 -7.32 -17.01 -48.02
N VAL A 479 -6.53 -16.98 -46.95
CA VAL A 479 -5.09 -16.72 -47.02
C VAL A 479 -4.32 -17.91 -46.49
N PHE A 480 -3.43 -18.42 -47.33
CA PHE A 480 -2.54 -19.53 -47.00
C PHE A 480 -1.10 -19.00 -46.92
N SER A 481 -0.69 -18.71 -45.68
CA SER A 481 0.60 -18.12 -45.32
C SER A 481 1.65 -19.15 -44.91
N THR A 482 1.22 -20.35 -44.52
CA THR A 482 2.06 -21.45 -44.01
C THR A 482 2.27 -22.53 -45.07
N ALA A 483 3.42 -23.20 -45.02
CA ALA A 483 3.74 -24.27 -45.96
C ALA A 483 2.83 -25.49 -45.70
N PRO A 484 2.16 -26.05 -46.73
CA PRO A 484 1.29 -27.21 -46.57
C PRO A 484 2.00 -28.41 -45.92
N ARG A 485 1.30 -29.11 -45.03
CA ARG A 485 1.81 -30.31 -44.33
C ARG A 485 0.90 -31.50 -44.56
N ALA A 486 1.49 -32.69 -44.65
CA ALA A 486 0.72 -33.90 -44.87
C ALA A 486 -0.20 -34.19 -43.67
N GLY A 487 -1.52 -34.20 -43.91
CA GLY A 487 -2.53 -34.49 -42.89
C GLY A 487 -3.20 -33.26 -42.29
N GLU A 488 -2.70 -32.06 -42.58
CA GLU A 488 -3.27 -30.77 -42.15
C GLU A 488 -3.84 -30.05 -43.37
N TYR A 489 -5.08 -29.56 -43.29
CA TYR A 489 -5.71 -28.77 -44.35
C TYR A 489 -6.86 -27.95 -43.80
N ASP A 490 -7.09 -26.78 -44.40
CA ASP A 490 -8.19 -25.91 -44.01
C ASP A 490 -9.45 -26.21 -44.81
N VAL A 491 -10.59 -25.87 -44.24
CA VAL A 491 -11.90 -26.00 -44.87
C VAL A 491 -12.51 -24.61 -45.04
N ILE A 492 -12.57 -24.16 -46.28
CA ILE A 492 -13.34 -22.99 -46.69
C ILE A 492 -14.78 -23.42 -46.89
N THR A 493 -15.70 -22.81 -46.15
CA THR A 493 -17.05 -23.37 -45.98
C THR A 493 -18.08 -22.79 -46.93
N ASP A 494 -17.85 -21.59 -47.43
CA ASP A 494 -18.83 -20.77 -48.16
C ASP A 494 -18.26 -20.02 -49.38
N PHE A 495 -17.11 -20.45 -49.92
CA PHE A 495 -16.46 -19.82 -51.08
C PHE A 495 -17.43 -19.51 -52.22
N ASN A 496 -17.43 -18.25 -52.66
CA ASN A 496 -18.19 -17.72 -53.78
C ASN A 496 -17.25 -17.29 -54.91
N VAL A 497 -17.25 -18.04 -56.01
CA VAL A 497 -16.38 -17.82 -57.19
C VAL A 497 -16.56 -16.48 -57.91
N VAL A 498 -17.60 -15.71 -57.57
CA VAL A 498 -17.80 -14.37 -58.15
C VAL A 498 -17.08 -13.30 -57.34
N ASP A 499 -17.08 -13.46 -56.02
CA ASP A 499 -16.72 -12.40 -55.08
C ASP A 499 -15.36 -12.67 -54.39
N ASP A 500 -15.15 -13.91 -53.96
CA ASP A 500 -14.06 -14.33 -53.08
C ASP A 500 -12.79 -14.69 -53.83
N ARG A 501 -11.66 -14.65 -53.13
CA ARG A 501 -10.35 -15.05 -53.66
C ARG A 501 -9.52 -15.83 -52.66
N ILE A 502 -8.56 -16.59 -53.20
CA ILE A 502 -7.57 -17.35 -52.43
C ILE A 502 -6.20 -16.69 -52.61
N ALA A 503 -5.59 -16.28 -51.49
CA ALA A 503 -4.26 -15.71 -51.45
C ALA A 503 -3.23 -16.77 -51.03
N LEU A 504 -2.15 -16.91 -51.79
CA LEU A 504 -1.07 -17.85 -51.52
C LEU A 504 0.22 -17.08 -51.25
N SER A 505 0.82 -17.22 -50.07
CA SER A 505 2.08 -16.55 -49.78
C SER A 505 3.23 -17.15 -50.58
N LEU A 506 4.08 -16.30 -51.17
CA LEU A 506 5.30 -16.75 -51.85
C LEU A 506 6.28 -17.46 -50.91
N ALA A 507 6.23 -17.20 -49.61
CA ALA A 507 7.06 -17.90 -48.64
C ALA A 507 6.70 -19.39 -48.54
N ALA A 508 5.40 -19.71 -48.62
CA ALA A 508 4.87 -21.06 -48.55
C ALA A 508 4.71 -21.72 -49.94
N PHE A 509 4.29 -20.94 -50.94
CA PHE A 509 3.91 -21.37 -52.28
C PHE A 509 4.83 -20.81 -53.37
N GLY A 510 6.10 -20.54 -53.06
CA GLY A 510 7.05 -19.88 -53.98
C GLY A 510 7.34 -20.62 -55.30
N LYS A 511 6.82 -21.83 -55.50
CA LYS A 511 6.86 -22.53 -56.80
C LYS A 511 5.65 -22.26 -57.67
N ALA A 512 4.57 -21.70 -57.11
CA ALA A 512 3.38 -21.24 -57.83
C ALA A 512 3.64 -19.96 -58.65
N GLY A 513 4.67 -19.17 -58.30
CA GLY A 513 5.11 -18.04 -59.10
C GLY A 513 6.30 -17.30 -58.48
N ALA A 514 6.86 -16.36 -59.23
CA ALA A 514 8.10 -15.67 -58.87
C ALA A 514 7.92 -14.31 -58.18
N ALA A 515 6.71 -13.74 -58.21
CA ALA A 515 6.40 -12.42 -57.65
C ALA A 515 4.91 -12.32 -57.27
N PRO A 516 4.51 -11.36 -56.39
CA PRO A 516 3.12 -11.14 -56.05
C PRO A 516 2.29 -10.73 -57.27
N GLY A 517 1.04 -11.20 -57.36
CA GLY A 517 0.17 -10.96 -58.51
C GLY A 517 -0.75 -12.14 -58.82
N ALA A 518 -1.43 -12.10 -59.97
CA ALA A 518 -2.30 -13.20 -60.40
C ALA A 518 -1.51 -14.51 -60.57
N LEU A 519 -2.15 -15.64 -60.27
CA LEU A 519 -1.58 -16.95 -60.58
C LEU A 519 -1.51 -17.13 -62.10
N ASP A 520 -0.36 -17.62 -62.61
CA ASP A 520 -0.25 -17.94 -64.03
C ASP A 520 -1.24 -19.08 -64.38
N PRO A 521 -2.08 -18.95 -65.41
CA PRO A 521 -3.03 -20.01 -65.78
C PRO A 521 -2.40 -21.38 -66.05
N SER A 522 -1.11 -21.43 -66.44
CA SER A 522 -0.37 -22.68 -66.62
C SER A 522 0.05 -23.38 -65.33
N ALA A 523 -0.09 -22.69 -64.18
CA ALA A 523 0.19 -23.22 -62.85
C ALA A 523 -1.07 -23.77 -62.16
N PHE A 524 -2.25 -23.71 -62.79
CA PHE A 524 -3.50 -24.18 -62.23
C PHE A 524 -4.10 -25.32 -63.06
N TYR A 525 -4.58 -26.36 -62.38
CA TYR A 525 -5.31 -27.46 -63.01
C TYR A 525 -6.57 -27.84 -62.22
N ALA A 526 -7.72 -27.86 -62.89
CA ALA A 526 -8.98 -28.36 -62.35
C ALA A 526 -9.32 -29.74 -62.96
N GLY A 527 -9.55 -30.73 -62.10
CA GLY A 527 -9.84 -32.11 -62.49
C GLY A 527 -10.71 -32.84 -61.48
N THR A 528 -10.63 -34.17 -61.48
CA THR A 528 -11.37 -35.06 -60.54
C THR A 528 -10.45 -35.91 -59.67
N GLY A 529 -9.14 -35.78 -59.86
CA GLY A 529 -8.10 -36.44 -59.09
C GLY A 529 -7.29 -35.45 -58.26
N ASN A 530 -6.24 -35.95 -57.61
CA ASN A 530 -5.29 -35.20 -56.78
C ASN A 530 -3.93 -35.01 -57.48
N THR A 531 -3.89 -35.13 -58.80
CA THR A 531 -2.65 -35.24 -59.57
C THR A 531 -2.53 -34.12 -60.59
N ALA A 532 -1.34 -33.53 -60.72
CA ALA A 532 -1.02 -32.61 -61.81
C ALA A 532 -1.28 -33.23 -63.19
N HIS A 533 -1.77 -32.43 -64.13
CA HIS A 533 -1.94 -32.80 -65.53
C HIS A 533 -0.69 -32.48 -66.36
N ALA A 534 0.03 -31.42 -65.99
CA ALA A 534 1.29 -30.99 -66.58
C ALA A 534 2.31 -30.66 -65.49
N ALA A 535 3.60 -30.74 -65.82
CA ALA A 535 4.68 -30.42 -64.88
C ALA A 535 4.75 -28.93 -64.49
N SER A 536 3.95 -28.07 -65.13
CA SER A 536 3.77 -26.67 -64.77
C SER A 536 2.71 -26.48 -63.69
N ASP A 537 1.79 -27.43 -63.50
CA ASP A 537 0.69 -27.29 -62.55
C ASP A 537 1.27 -27.27 -61.13
N ARG A 538 0.82 -26.30 -60.33
CA ARG A 538 1.24 -26.10 -58.94
C ARG A 538 0.05 -26.16 -58.01
N ILE A 539 -1.10 -25.63 -58.44
CA ILE A 539 -2.36 -25.68 -57.71
C ILE A 539 -3.31 -26.61 -58.45
N ILE A 540 -3.72 -27.68 -57.79
CA ILE A 540 -4.60 -28.72 -58.35
C ILE A 540 -5.93 -28.69 -57.60
N TYR A 541 -7.03 -28.52 -58.31
CA TYR A 541 -8.38 -28.51 -57.77
C TYR A 541 -9.14 -29.77 -58.16
N ASN A 542 -9.64 -30.52 -57.16
CA ASN A 542 -10.56 -31.63 -57.37
C ASN A 542 -12.01 -31.14 -57.31
N SER A 543 -12.61 -30.88 -58.47
CA SER A 543 -13.98 -30.39 -58.60
C SER A 543 -15.05 -31.31 -57.99
N LYS A 544 -14.77 -32.59 -57.78
CA LYS A 544 -15.73 -33.54 -57.18
C LYS A 544 -15.75 -33.47 -55.66
N THR A 545 -14.61 -33.17 -55.03
CA THR A 545 -14.48 -33.17 -53.56
C THR A 545 -14.28 -31.78 -52.98
N GLY A 546 -13.93 -30.79 -53.80
CA GLY A 546 -13.56 -29.44 -53.36
C GLY A 546 -12.10 -29.32 -52.95
N ASP A 547 -11.30 -30.40 -53.03
CA ASP A 547 -9.94 -30.40 -52.48
C ASP A 547 -8.96 -29.59 -53.34
N LEU A 548 -8.09 -28.85 -52.66
CA LEU A 548 -6.98 -28.10 -53.25
C LEU A 548 -5.65 -28.71 -52.81
N PHE A 549 -4.80 -29.03 -53.78
CA PHE A 549 -3.48 -29.59 -53.57
C PHE A 549 -2.40 -28.66 -54.12
N TYR A 550 -1.26 -28.65 -53.44
CA TYR A 550 -0.05 -27.97 -53.88
C TYR A 550 1.00 -28.99 -54.31
N ASP A 551 1.39 -28.95 -55.59
CA ASP A 551 2.48 -29.74 -56.15
C ASP A 551 3.74 -28.87 -56.25
N ALA A 552 4.60 -28.96 -55.24
CA ALA A 552 5.81 -28.15 -55.16
C ALA A 552 6.91 -28.57 -56.15
N ASP A 553 6.93 -29.84 -56.56
CA ASP A 553 7.99 -30.38 -57.41
C ASP A 553 7.59 -30.51 -58.88
N GLY A 554 6.29 -30.47 -59.19
CA GLY A 554 5.75 -30.53 -60.54
C GLY A 554 5.96 -31.90 -61.21
N THR A 555 6.22 -32.95 -60.43
CA THR A 555 6.55 -34.29 -60.96
C THR A 555 5.42 -35.30 -60.83
N GLY A 556 4.26 -34.92 -60.24
CA GLY A 556 3.02 -35.69 -60.32
C GLY A 556 2.44 -36.22 -58.99
N PRO A 557 1.56 -37.25 -59.05
CA PRO A 557 0.54 -37.61 -58.04
C PRO A 557 0.97 -37.73 -56.57
N ASP A 558 2.13 -38.33 -56.32
CA ASP A 558 2.53 -38.80 -54.99
C ASP A 558 3.25 -37.71 -54.16
N ALA A 559 3.39 -36.50 -54.72
CA ALA A 559 4.07 -35.35 -54.10
C ALA A 559 3.15 -34.15 -53.79
N ALA A 560 1.92 -34.14 -54.31
CA ALA A 560 1.00 -33.03 -54.08
C ALA A 560 0.37 -33.10 -52.68
N ILE A 561 0.51 -32.02 -51.90
CA ILE A 561 0.02 -31.94 -50.53
C ILE A 561 -1.31 -31.20 -50.54
N ARG A 562 -2.36 -31.82 -49.99
CA ARG A 562 -3.64 -31.15 -49.76
C ARG A 562 -3.42 -30.03 -48.75
N PHE A 563 -3.84 -28.81 -49.08
CA PHE A 563 -3.72 -27.67 -48.18
C PHE A 563 -5.08 -27.05 -47.83
N ALA A 564 -6.09 -27.26 -48.67
CA ALA A 564 -7.43 -26.73 -48.42
C ALA A 564 -8.52 -27.60 -49.03
N GLN A 565 -9.77 -27.32 -48.62
CA GLN A 565 -10.99 -27.83 -49.22
C GLN A 565 -12.03 -26.72 -49.30
N THR A 566 -12.65 -26.57 -50.46
CA THR A 566 -13.85 -25.73 -50.68
C THR A 566 -15.10 -26.61 -50.80
N GLN A 567 -16.25 -26.01 -51.10
CA GLN A 567 -17.44 -26.77 -51.45
C GLN A 567 -17.21 -27.57 -52.77
N PRO A 568 -17.73 -28.80 -52.87
CA PRO A 568 -17.70 -29.55 -54.12
C PRO A 568 -18.42 -28.84 -55.27
N GLY A 569 -17.90 -28.96 -56.50
CA GLY A 569 -18.57 -28.54 -57.72
C GLY A 569 -18.42 -27.07 -58.11
N LEU A 570 -17.55 -26.31 -57.44
CA LEU A 570 -17.24 -24.94 -57.82
C LEU A 570 -16.47 -24.88 -59.15
N ALA A 571 -16.67 -23.81 -59.91
CA ALA A 571 -16.01 -23.60 -61.19
C ALA A 571 -14.72 -22.76 -61.04
N LEU A 572 -13.78 -23.24 -60.22
CA LEU A 572 -12.52 -22.53 -59.95
C LEU A 572 -11.60 -22.47 -61.18
N THR A 573 -10.93 -21.33 -61.31
CA THR A 573 -9.95 -20.97 -62.33
C THR A 573 -8.71 -20.34 -61.68
N ALA A 574 -7.66 -20.07 -62.46
CA ALA A 574 -6.49 -19.37 -61.96
C ALA A 574 -6.78 -17.94 -61.45
N ASP A 575 -7.84 -17.30 -61.96
CA ASP A 575 -8.21 -15.92 -61.58
C ASP A 575 -8.75 -15.82 -60.13
N ASP A 576 -9.20 -16.94 -59.57
CA ASP A 576 -9.62 -17.05 -58.17
C ASP A 576 -8.43 -17.05 -57.20
N PHE A 577 -7.19 -17.18 -57.71
CA PHE A 577 -5.96 -17.25 -56.93
C PHE A 577 -5.03 -16.08 -57.21
N PHE A 578 -4.35 -15.61 -56.17
CA PHE A 578 -3.26 -14.65 -56.33
C PHE A 578 -2.14 -14.89 -55.31
N LEU A 579 -0.94 -14.48 -55.67
CA LEU A 579 0.28 -14.61 -54.88
C LEU A 579 0.51 -13.33 -54.06
N ILE A 580 0.85 -13.48 -52.79
CA ILE A 580 1.19 -12.39 -51.88
C ILE A 580 2.62 -12.50 -51.38
N GLY A 581 3.21 -11.35 -51.02
CA GLY A 581 4.61 -11.23 -50.60
C GLY A 581 4.89 -11.70 -49.19
#